data_AF-A0A374TPT9-F1
#
_entry.id   AF-A0A374TPT9-F1
#
_cell.length_a   1.000
_cell.length_b   1.000
_cell.length_c   1.000
_cell.angle_alpha   90.00
_cell.angle_beta   90.00
_cell.angle_gamma   90.00
#
_symmetry.space_group_name_H-M   'P 1'
#
loop_
_entity.id
_entity.type
_entity.pdbx_description
1 polymer ?
#
loop_
_entity_poly.entity_id
_entity_poly.type
_entity_poly.pdbx_seq_one_letter_code
_entity_poly.pdbx_strand_id
1 'polypeptide(L)'
;MDEFDELSDAEIDALTEMDEMGKGIPNPIPLLTKEERSAASQKAIETRRTRMRLKREMKEGNLSVAAAIELPVMRRMKVFEFIRAIPGIGPNRAREFMLANSIADNRRVGGLSKHRRAQVIALGGER
;
A
#
# COMPACT_ATOMS: atom_id res chain seq x y z
N MET A 1 3.44 -45.07 -19.26
CA MET A 1 2.37 -45.51 -18.36
C MET A 1 2.52 -44.59 -17.17
N ASP A 2 1.85 -43.45 -17.24
CA ASP A 2 2.01 -42.37 -16.27
C ASP A 2 1.22 -42.77 -15.02
N GLU A 3 1.97 -43.22 -14.02
CA GLU A 3 1.50 -43.82 -12.78
C GLU A 3 1.05 -42.74 -11.76
N PHE A 4 0.27 -41.76 -12.22
CA PHE A 4 -0.12 -40.59 -11.43
C PHE A 4 -1.63 -40.29 -11.42
N ASP A 5 -2.47 -41.11 -12.07
CA ASP A 5 -3.80 -40.63 -12.49
C ASP A 5 -5.03 -41.38 -11.95
N GLU A 6 -4.99 -42.02 -10.77
CA GLU A 6 -6.23 -42.52 -10.15
C GLU A 6 -6.19 -42.39 -8.63
N LEU A 7 -6.18 -41.14 -8.13
CA LEU A 7 -6.79 -40.91 -6.81
C LEU A 7 -8.28 -41.16 -6.98
N SER A 8 -8.85 -42.03 -6.15
CA SER A 8 -10.27 -42.30 -6.17
C SER A 8 -11.05 -41.03 -5.80
N ASP A 9 -12.27 -40.87 -6.33
CA ASP A 9 -13.13 -39.72 -6.02
C ASP A 9 -13.29 -39.50 -4.50
N ALA A 10 -13.25 -40.58 -3.72
CA ALA A 10 -13.32 -40.54 -2.26
C ALA A 10 -12.07 -39.91 -1.60
N GLU A 11 -10.89 -40.07 -2.19
CA GLU A 11 -9.65 -39.45 -1.69
C GLU A 11 -9.58 -37.96 -2.02
N ILE A 12 -10.15 -37.56 -3.16
CA ILE A 12 -10.31 -36.15 -3.55
C ILE A 12 -11.31 -35.44 -2.63
N ASP A 13 -12.44 -36.09 -2.33
CA ASP A 13 -13.45 -35.55 -1.42
C ASP A 13 -12.90 -35.40 0.01
N ALA A 14 -12.16 -36.40 0.52
CA ALA A 14 -11.53 -36.32 1.84
C ALA A 14 -10.47 -35.20 1.94
N LEU A 15 -9.67 -34.99 0.88
CA LEU A 15 -8.71 -33.89 0.81
C LEU A 15 -9.41 -32.52 0.77
N THR A 16 -10.55 -32.45 0.09
CA THR A 16 -11.36 -31.23 -0.01
C THR A 16 -11.96 -30.88 1.35
N GLU A 17 -12.51 -31.87 2.06
CA GLU A 17 -13.04 -31.67 3.42
C GLU A 17 -11.95 -31.21 4.40
N MET A 18 -10.74 -31.77 4.31
CA MET A 18 -9.61 -31.34 5.14
C MET A 18 -9.14 -29.91 4.83
N ASP A 19 -9.17 -29.49 3.55
CA ASP A 19 -8.86 -28.10 3.15
C ASP A 19 -9.95 -27.11 3.59
N GLU A 20 -11.21 -27.55 3.63
CA GLU A 20 -12.32 -26.74 4.14
C GLU A 20 -12.30 -26.57 5.66
N MET A 21 -11.87 -27.59 6.41
CA MET A 21 -11.65 -27.49 7.87
C MET A 21 -10.55 -26.47 8.25
N GLY A 22 -9.67 -26.09 7.32
CA GLY A 22 -8.63 -25.07 7.50
C GLY A 22 -9.08 -23.64 7.19
N LYS A 23 -10.27 -23.44 6.61
CA LYS A 23 -10.81 -22.10 6.30
C LYS A 23 -11.38 -21.49 7.59
N GLY A 24 -10.52 -20.79 8.34
CA GLY A 24 -10.92 -20.00 9.50
C GLY A 24 -12.09 -19.06 9.18
N ILE A 25 -12.87 -18.70 10.22
CA ILE A 25 -14.12 -17.92 10.11
C ILE A 25 -13.95 -16.77 9.12
N PRO A 26 -14.74 -16.70 8.03
CA PRO A 26 -14.62 -15.62 7.07
C PRO A 26 -14.87 -14.30 7.78
N ASN A 27 -13.88 -13.39 7.73
CA ASN A 27 -13.99 -12.06 8.30
C ASN A 27 -15.24 -11.36 7.70
N PRO A 28 -16.29 -11.09 8.47
CA PRO A 28 -17.56 -10.65 7.92
C PRO A 28 -17.39 -9.29 7.24
N ILE A 29 -17.75 -9.23 5.96
CA ILE A 29 -17.70 -7.99 5.19
C ILE A 29 -18.89 -7.12 5.63
N PRO A 30 -18.69 -5.85 6.01
CA PRO A 30 -19.80 -4.97 6.39
C PRO A 30 -20.77 -4.78 5.22
N LEU A 31 -22.06 -5.01 5.47
CA LEU A 31 -23.13 -4.78 4.50
C LEU A 31 -23.40 -3.28 4.40
N LEU A 32 -22.94 -2.66 3.32
CA LEU A 32 -23.17 -1.24 3.05
C LEU A 32 -24.44 -1.03 2.21
N THR A 33 -25.27 -0.08 2.62
CA THR A 33 -26.41 0.38 1.82
C THR A 33 -25.94 0.98 0.49
N LYS A 34 -26.83 1.08 -0.51
CA LYS A 34 -26.47 1.68 -1.80
C LYS A 34 -25.97 3.13 -1.65
N GLU A 35 -26.54 3.87 -0.70
CA GLU A 35 -26.18 5.25 -0.40
C GLU A 35 -24.82 5.36 0.30
N GLU A 36 -24.53 4.50 1.28
CA GLU A 36 -23.21 4.47 1.92
C GLU A 36 -22.11 4.08 0.95
N ARG A 37 -22.39 3.16 0.02
CA ARG A 37 -21.47 2.80 -1.06
C ARG A 37 -21.18 3.98 -1.99
N SER A 38 -22.19 4.77 -2.35
CA SER A 38 -22.00 5.93 -3.22
C SER A 38 -21.19 7.02 -2.51
N ALA A 39 -21.50 7.31 -1.24
CA ALA A 39 -20.78 8.26 -0.41
C ALA A 39 -19.31 7.84 -0.20
N ALA A 40 -19.05 6.55 0.09
CA ALA A 40 -17.70 6.02 0.22
C ALA A 40 -16.91 6.12 -1.09
N SER A 41 -17.58 5.91 -2.23
CA SER A 41 -16.97 6.03 -3.55
C SER A 41 -16.57 7.47 -3.88
N GLN A 42 -17.45 8.44 -3.59
CA GLN A 42 -17.16 9.87 -3.75
C GLN A 42 -15.95 10.30 -2.90
N LYS A 43 -15.95 9.92 -1.62
CA LYS A 43 -14.82 10.17 -0.70
C LYS A 43 -13.51 9.53 -1.18
N ALA A 44 -13.58 8.34 -1.78
CA ALA A 44 -12.42 7.69 -2.37
C ALA A 44 -11.89 8.46 -3.59
N ILE A 45 -12.78 8.97 -4.45
CA ILE A 45 -12.41 9.81 -5.60
C ILE A 45 -11.74 11.10 -5.13
N GLU A 46 -12.32 11.80 -4.15
CA GLU A 46 -11.74 13.01 -3.57
C GLU A 46 -10.35 12.77 -2.98
N THR A 47 -10.18 11.64 -2.27
CA THR A 47 -8.90 11.25 -1.70
C THR A 47 -7.86 11.01 -2.81
N ARG A 48 -8.23 10.31 -3.88
CA ARG A 48 -7.35 10.09 -5.03
C ARG A 48 -6.97 11.41 -5.71
N ARG A 49 -7.93 12.31 -5.93
CA ARG A 49 -7.70 13.65 -6.50
C ARG A 49 -6.75 14.47 -5.63
N THR A 50 -6.97 14.48 -4.33
CA THR A 50 -6.10 15.19 -3.37
C THR A 50 -4.67 14.65 -3.42
N ARG A 51 -4.49 13.33 -3.45
CA ARG A 51 -3.15 12.72 -3.58
C ARG A 51 -2.46 13.11 -4.89
N MET A 52 -3.20 13.09 -6.00
CA MET A 52 -2.65 13.49 -7.30
C MET A 52 -2.19 14.94 -7.30
N ARG A 53 -2.98 15.84 -6.69
CA ARG A 53 -2.62 17.25 -6.54
C ARG A 53 -1.34 17.42 -5.72
N LEU A 54 -1.28 16.82 -4.53
CA LEU A 54 -0.11 16.91 -3.65
C LEU A 54 1.16 16.34 -4.29
N LYS A 55 1.06 15.21 -5.00
CA LYS A 55 2.21 14.67 -5.77
C LYS A 55 2.70 15.64 -6.83
N ARG A 56 1.79 16.35 -7.49
CA ARG A 56 2.13 17.35 -8.50
C ARG A 56 2.82 18.56 -7.86
N GLU A 57 2.30 19.07 -6.76
CA GLU A 57 2.91 20.16 -6.00
C GLU A 57 4.33 19.80 -5.52
N MET A 58 4.54 18.56 -5.05
CA MET A 58 5.87 18.05 -4.70
C MET A 58 6.82 18.00 -5.90
N LYS A 59 6.32 17.57 -7.06
CA LYS A 59 7.12 17.51 -8.30
C LYS A 59 7.51 18.91 -8.81
N GLU A 60 6.60 19.88 -8.66
CA GLU A 60 6.81 21.28 -9.04
C GLU A 60 7.70 22.05 -8.04
N GLY A 61 7.93 21.49 -6.85
CA GLY A 61 8.69 22.15 -5.78
C GLY A 61 7.88 23.14 -4.96
N ASN A 62 6.56 23.19 -5.15
CA ASN A 62 5.64 24.04 -4.38
C ASN A 62 5.34 23.48 -2.99
N LEU A 63 5.63 22.20 -2.77
CA LEU A 63 5.42 21.50 -1.50
C LEU A 63 6.67 20.72 -1.12
N SER A 64 7.31 21.12 -0.02
CA SER A 64 8.48 20.43 0.52
C SER A 64 8.14 19.02 1.00
N VAL A 65 9.13 18.13 0.96
CA VAL A 65 8.97 16.76 1.46
C VAL A 65 8.67 16.75 2.96
N ALA A 66 9.25 17.68 3.71
CA ALA A 66 9.01 17.89 5.13
C ALA A 66 7.56 18.29 5.42
N ALA A 67 6.95 19.17 4.62
CA ALA A 67 5.54 19.51 4.76
C ALA A 67 4.64 18.36 4.29
N ALA A 68 4.94 17.75 3.15
CA ALA A 68 4.15 16.67 2.57
C ALA A 68 4.03 15.45 3.50
N ILE A 69 5.09 15.11 4.23
CA ILE A 69 5.11 13.93 5.10
C ILE A 69 4.20 14.09 6.33
N GLU A 70 3.85 15.31 6.72
CA GLU A 70 2.91 15.59 7.82
C GLU A 70 1.44 15.50 7.39
N LEU A 71 1.15 15.67 6.10
CA LEU A 71 -0.22 15.74 5.60
C LEU A 71 -0.98 14.42 5.86
N PRO A 72 -2.19 14.48 6.47
CA PRO A 72 -2.96 13.28 6.83
C PRO A 72 -3.20 12.32 5.64
N VAL A 73 -3.45 12.88 4.46
CA VAL A 73 -3.71 12.10 3.24
C VAL A 73 -2.45 11.35 2.78
N MET A 74 -1.27 11.96 2.91
CA MET A 74 0.02 11.37 2.54
C MET A 74 0.49 10.34 3.56
N ARG A 75 0.22 10.57 4.86
CA ARG A 75 0.53 9.59 5.94
C ARG A 75 -0.12 8.23 5.72
N ARG A 76 -1.28 8.19 5.05
CA ARG A 76 -1.98 6.93 4.72
C ARG A 76 -1.41 6.22 3.48
N MET A 77 -0.48 6.83 2.75
CA MET A 77 0.10 6.23 1.54
C MET A 77 1.24 5.26 1.85
N LYS A 78 1.57 4.40 0.88
CA LYS A 78 2.79 3.58 0.91
C LYS A 78 4.02 4.49 0.82
N VAL A 79 5.06 4.16 1.58
CA VAL A 79 6.34 4.89 1.56
C VAL A 79 6.95 4.88 0.16
N PHE A 80 6.90 3.75 -0.54
CA PHE A 80 7.37 3.61 -1.92
C PHE A 80 6.75 4.63 -2.87
N GLU A 81 5.42 4.80 -2.83
CA GLU A 81 4.72 5.76 -3.69
C GLU A 81 5.03 7.21 -3.33
N PHE A 82 5.25 7.48 -2.04
CA PHE A 82 5.60 8.82 -1.55
C PHE A 82 6.99 9.22 -2.04
N ILE A 83 7.99 8.35 -1.87
CA ILE A 83 9.37 8.60 -2.31
C ILE A 83 9.44 8.81 -3.83
N ARG A 84 8.67 8.05 -4.61
CA ARG A 84 8.60 8.22 -6.07
C ARG A 84 7.98 9.54 -6.54
N ALA A 85 7.28 10.26 -5.66
CA ALA A 85 6.75 11.58 -5.98
C ALA A 85 7.81 12.69 -5.88
N ILE A 86 8.95 12.41 -5.25
CA ILE A 86 10.08 13.33 -5.13
C ILE A 86 10.75 13.48 -6.51
N PRO A 87 11.00 14.71 -6.99
CA PRO A 87 11.65 14.93 -8.28
C PRO A 87 13.04 14.27 -8.33
N GLY A 88 13.34 13.57 -9.43
CA GLY A 88 14.61 12.88 -9.63
C GLY A 88 14.68 11.46 -9.05
N ILE A 89 13.61 10.94 -8.44
CA ILE A 89 13.59 9.60 -7.84
C ILE A 89 12.75 8.62 -8.65
N GLY A 90 13.45 7.75 -9.40
CA GLY A 90 12.85 6.62 -10.11
C GLY A 90 12.49 5.43 -9.21
N PRO A 91 11.82 4.40 -9.76
CA PRO A 91 11.43 3.21 -9.01
C PRO A 91 12.62 2.43 -8.43
N ASN A 92 13.75 2.34 -9.15
CA ASN A 92 14.93 1.61 -8.68
C ASN A 92 15.58 2.30 -7.47
N ARG A 93 15.86 3.60 -7.58
CA ARG A 93 16.38 4.42 -6.47
C ARG A 93 15.45 4.41 -5.25
N ALA A 94 14.13 4.38 -5.46
CA ALA A 94 13.18 4.25 -4.36
C ALA A 94 13.28 2.89 -3.65
N ARG A 95 13.42 1.77 -4.38
CA ARG A 95 13.61 0.44 -3.79
C ARG A 95 14.96 0.33 -3.05
N GLU A 96 16.03 0.82 -3.66
CA GLU A 96 17.36 0.86 -3.04
C GLU A 96 17.34 1.64 -1.72
N PHE A 97 16.70 2.81 -1.71
CA PHE A 97 16.53 3.59 -0.48
C PHE A 97 15.73 2.82 0.57
N MET A 98 14.64 2.15 0.20
CA MET A 98 13.84 1.37 1.14
C MET A 98 14.64 0.20 1.73
N LEU A 99 15.40 -0.51 0.91
CA LEU A 99 16.26 -1.61 1.33
C LEU A 99 17.35 -1.12 2.29
N ALA A 100 18.08 -0.05 1.91
CA ALA A 100 19.15 0.53 2.71
C ALA A 100 18.69 1.02 4.10
N ASN A 101 17.41 1.40 4.23
CA ASN A 101 16.83 1.89 5.49
C ASN A 101 15.94 0.84 6.21
N SER A 102 15.99 -0.42 5.73
CA SER A 102 15.19 -1.54 6.24
C SER A 102 13.70 -1.20 6.37
N ILE A 103 13.15 -0.59 5.32
CA ILE A 103 11.74 -0.21 5.22
C ILE A 103 11.02 -1.29 4.40
N ALA A 104 10.09 -2.00 5.03
CA ALA A 104 9.26 -3.00 4.35
C ALA A 104 8.38 -2.40 3.23
N ASP A 105 8.11 -3.16 2.16
CA ASP A 105 7.36 -2.71 0.98
C ASP A 105 5.91 -2.30 1.27
N ASN A 106 5.29 -2.92 2.29
CA ASN A 106 3.93 -2.60 2.73
C ASN A 106 3.86 -1.41 3.70
N ARG A 107 5.01 -0.82 4.08
CA ARG A 107 5.08 0.25 5.06
C ARG A 107 4.37 1.51 4.57
N ARG A 108 3.64 2.15 5.48
CA ARG A 108 2.98 3.45 5.26
C ARG A 108 3.77 4.60 5.85
N VAL A 109 3.63 5.77 5.25
CA VAL A 109 4.33 7.01 5.64
C VAL A 109 4.08 7.35 7.12
N GLY A 110 2.85 7.23 7.59
CA GLY A 110 2.48 7.51 8.98
C GLY A 110 3.04 6.52 10.01
N GLY A 111 3.60 5.39 9.59
CA GLY A 111 4.23 4.39 10.44
C GLY A 111 5.76 4.42 10.43
N LEU A 112 6.37 5.48 9.88
CA LEU A 112 7.81 5.68 9.93
C LEU A 112 8.23 6.17 11.33
N SER A 113 9.34 5.63 11.84
CA SER A 113 9.97 6.17 13.05
C SER A 113 10.58 7.55 12.77
N LYS A 114 10.82 8.35 13.81
CA LYS A 114 11.42 9.71 13.69
C LYS A 114 12.70 9.70 12.84
N HIS A 115 13.58 8.72 13.07
CA HIS A 115 14.82 8.55 12.30
C HIS A 115 14.57 8.29 10.81
N ARG A 116 13.72 7.31 10.49
CA ARG A 116 13.41 6.98 9.08
C ARG A 116 12.69 8.11 8.37
N ARG A 117 11.87 8.85 9.10
CA ARG A 117 11.22 10.07 8.60
C ARG A 117 12.25 11.12 8.21
N ALA A 118 13.24 11.37 9.07
CA ALA A 118 14.32 12.30 8.77
C ALA A 118 15.11 11.88 7.50
N GLN A 119 15.37 10.58 7.32
CA GLN A 119 16.02 10.08 6.10
C GLN A 119 15.19 10.32 4.84
N VAL A 120 13.87 10.13 4.91
CA VAL A 120 12.96 10.42 3.78
C VAL A 120 12.92 11.93 3.49
N ILE A 121 12.97 12.77 4.52
CA ILE A 121 13.03 14.23 4.34
C ILE A 121 14.35 14.63 3.69
N ALA A 122 15.48 14.09 4.16
CA ALA A 122 16.79 14.36 3.59
C ALA A 122 16.89 13.98 2.10
N LEU A 123 16.15 12.94 1.69
CA LEU A 123 16.06 12.52 0.30
C LEU A 123 15.40 13.59 -0.62
N GLY A 124 14.53 14.42 -0.05
CA GLY A 124 13.90 15.55 -0.74
C GLY A 124 14.74 16.82 -0.84
N GLY A 125 15.83 16.90 -0.06
CA GLY A 125 16.63 18.13 0.10
C GLY A 125 15.92 19.23 0.91
N GLU A 126 16.60 20.36 1.05
CA GLU A 126 16.10 21.58 1.74
C GLU A 126 15.34 22.49 0.77
N ARG A 127 14.29 21.96 0.13
CA ARG A 127 13.41 22.74 -0.75
C ARG A 127 11.98 22.68 -0.23
#